data_AF-A0A382U2Y3-F1
#
_entry.id   AF-A0A382U2Y3-F1
#
_cell.length_a   1.000
_cell.length_b   1.000
_cell.length_c   1.000
_cell.angle_alpha   90.00
_cell.angle_beta   90.00
_cell.angle_gamma   90.00
#
_symmetry.space_group_name_H-M   'P 1'
#
loop_
_entity.id
_entity.type
_entity.pdbx_description
1 polymer ?
#
loop_
_entity_poly.entity_id
_entity_poly.type
_entity_poly.pdbx_seq_one_letter_code
_entity_poly.pdbx_strand_id
1 'polypeptide(L)'
;MKSDVETKKMNVSLADSNAHFLVQGDRSRVVQILANLLSNAVKYSPAESSIEIDVNPYKEASEFLRINVRNHGSGIPSEDSDKLFQKFYRIDNSSTRTTVGTGLGLAITKAR
;
A
#
# COMPACT_ATOMS: atom_id res chain seq x y z
N MET A 1 -5.17 3.14 11.84
CA MET A 1 -3.87 2.66 11.34
C MET A 1 -2.93 2.23 12.46
N LYS A 2 -2.40 3.12 13.33
CA LYS A 2 -1.58 2.69 14.49
C LYS A 2 -2.31 1.70 15.40
N SER A 3 -3.56 2.03 15.76
CA SER A 3 -4.46 1.15 16.52
C SER A 3 -4.63 -0.25 15.91
N ASP A 4 -4.72 -0.32 14.57
CA ASP A 4 -4.98 -1.56 13.84
C ASP A 4 -3.72 -2.42 13.75
N VAL A 5 -2.55 -1.78 13.58
CA VAL A 5 -1.24 -2.45 13.61
C VAL A 5 -0.99 -3.07 14.98
N GLU A 6 -1.28 -2.32 16.05
CA GLU A 6 -1.15 -2.82 17.44
C GLU A 6 -2.15 -3.95 17.72
N THR A 7 -3.42 -3.79 17.34
CA THR A 7 -4.47 -4.80 17.54
C THR A 7 -4.17 -6.09 16.78
N LYS A 8 -3.70 -5.97 15.54
CA LYS A 8 -3.28 -7.12 14.73
C LYS A 8 -1.87 -7.59 15.05
N LYS A 9 -1.14 -6.97 15.99
CA LYS A 9 0.27 -7.26 16.33
C LYS A 9 1.19 -7.36 15.12
N MET A 10 1.02 -6.45 14.16
CA MET A 10 1.79 -6.47 12.91
C MET A 10 3.14 -5.79 13.09
N ASN A 11 4.14 -6.25 12.34
CA ASN A 11 5.44 -5.59 12.24
C ASN A 11 5.48 -4.73 10.97
N VAL A 12 6.00 -3.50 11.08
CA VAL A 12 6.25 -2.63 9.92
C VAL A 12 7.74 -2.37 9.86
N SER A 13 8.37 -2.71 8.74
CA SER A 13 9.81 -2.57 8.54
C SER A 13 10.13 -1.72 7.31
N LEU A 14 11.25 -1.01 7.39
CA LEU A 14 11.85 -0.28 6.27
C LEU A 14 13.17 -0.99 5.93
N ALA A 15 13.32 -1.46 4.69
CA ALA A 15 14.42 -2.34 4.29
C ALA A 15 15.81 -1.69 4.46
N ASP A 16 15.93 -0.40 4.15
CA ASP A 16 17.13 0.39 4.41
C ASP A 16 16.72 1.70 5.09
N SER A 17 16.87 1.75 6.42
CA SER A 17 16.57 2.93 7.21
C SER A 17 17.64 4.03 7.11
N ASN A 18 18.79 3.75 6.48
CA ASN A 18 19.91 4.68 6.33
C ASN A 18 19.97 5.30 4.93
N ALA A 19 19.24 4.75 3.97
CA ALA A 19 19.09 5.35 2.65
C ALA A 19 18.30 6.66 2.72
N HIS A 20 18.94 7.75 2.32
CA HIS A 20 18.32 9.06 2.21
C HIS A 20 18.31 9.50 0.75
N PHE A 21 17.13 9.85 0.26
CA PHE A 21 16.96 10.34 -1.10
C PHE A 21 16.33 11.73 -1.09
N LEU A 22 16.79 12.60 -1.99
CA LEU A 22 16.17 13.88 -2.26
C LEU A 22 15.37 13.76 -3.57
N VAL A 23 14.10 14.14 -3.51
CA VAL A 23 13.19 14.11 -4.66
C VAL A 23 12.40 15.40 -4.73
N GLN A 24 12.12 15.85 -5.95
CA GLN A 24 11.21 16.96 -6.21
C GLN A 24 9.80 16.40 -6.44
N GLY A 25 8.81 16.89 -5.68
CA GLY A 25 7.44 16.44 -5.83
C GLY A 25 6.49 17.07 -4.80
N ASP A 26 5.20 16.73 -4.91
CA ASP A 26 4.19 17.15 -3.95
C ASP A 26 4.23 16.25 -2.71
N ARG A 27 4.77 16.81 -1.62
CA ARG A 27 4.86 16.14 -0.32
C ARG A 27 3.50 15.66 0.19
N SER A 28 2.44 16.46 0.02
CA SER A 28 1.10 16.10 0.50
C SER A 28 0.55 14.91 -0.26
N ARG A 29 0.79 14.89 -1.58
CA ARG A 29 0.38 13.80 -2.46
C ARG A 29 1.09 12.49 -2.13
N VAL A 30 2.40 12.54 -1.89
CA VAL A 30 3.18 11.36 -1.48
C VAL A 30 2.67 10.79 -0.16
N VAL A 31 2.43 11.65 0.84
CA VAL A 31 1.87 11.21 2.14
C VAL A 31 0.50 10.55 1.94
N GLN A 32 -0.37 11.13 1.11
CA GLN A 32 -1.69 10.56 0.83
C GLN A 32 -1.60 9.19 0.16
N ILE A 33 -0.74 9.04 -0.84
CA ILE A 33 -0.51 7.77 -1.56
C ILE A 33 -0.02 6.70 -0.58
N LEU A 34 1.01 7.01 0.22
CA LEU A 34 1.58 6.06 1.17
C LEU A 34 0.59 5.68 2.27
N ALA A 35 -0.18 6.65 2.79
CA ALA A 35 -1.22 6.37 3.78
C ALA A 35 -2.28 5.41 3.23
N ASN A 36 -2.69 5.58 1.98
CA ASN A 36 -3.65 4.66 1.33
C ASN A 36 -3.07 3.26 1.14
N LEU A 37 -1.84 3.15 0.65
CA LEU A 37 -1.18 1.85 0.44
C LEU A 37 -0.97 1.11 1.76
N LEU A 38 -0.44 1.79 2.79
CA LEU A 38 -0.22 1.21 4.11
C LEU A 38 -1.54 0.84 4.80
N SER A 39 -2.57 1.68 4.69
CA SER A 39 -3.88 1.34 5.24
C SER A 39 -4.46 0.08 4.59
N ASN A 40 -4.33 -0.07 3.28
CA ASN A 40 -4.75 -1.29 2.58
C ASN A 40 -3.92 -2.50 3.02
N ALA A 41 -2.59 -2.35 3.10
CA ALA A 41 -1.70 -3.41 3.58
C ALA A 41 -2.11 -3.92 4.97
N VAL A 42 -2.38 -3.02 5.93
CA VAL A 42 -2.85 -3.39 7.27
C VAL A 42 -4.22 -4.07 7.23
N LYS A 43 -5.16 -3.55 6.44
CA LYS A 43 -6.53 -4.09 6.36
C LYS A 43 -6.55 -5.51 5.79
N TYR A 44 -5.85 -5.73 4.68
CA TYR A 44 -5.91 -6.96 3.90
C TYR A 44 -4.84 -7.99 4.26
N SER A 45 -4.09 -7.76 5.35
CA SER A 45 -3.15 -8.75 5.88
C SER A 45 -3.70 -9.44 7.13
N PRO A 46 -3.32 -10.72 7.35
CA PRO A 46 -3.64 -11.43 8.58
C PRO A 46 -2.94 -10.80 9.79
N ALA A 47 -3.41 -11.12 10.99
CA ALA A 47 -2.73 -10.74 12.22
C ALA A 47 -1.31 -11.36 12.27
N GLU A 48 -0.42 -10.73 13.04
CA GLU A 48 0.96 -11.17 13.28
C GLU A 48 1.83 -11.27 12.01
N SER A 49 1.41 -10.62 10.92
CA SER A 49 2.19 -10.52 9.67
C SER A 49 3.00 -9.23 9.58
N SER A 50 3.93 -9.20 8.63
CA SER A 50 4.78 -8.04 8.33
C SER A 50 4.25 -7.21 7.17
N ILE A 51 4.56 -5.92 7.21
CA ILE A 51 4.47 -5.00 6.09
C ILE A 51 5.87 -4.47 5.83
N GLU A 52 6.41 -4.73 4.64
CA GLU A 52 7.74 -4.27 4.26
C GLU A 52 7.66 -3.05 3.34
N ILE A 53 8.44 -2.02 3.67
CA ILE A 53 8.60 -0.82 2.86
C ILE A 53 10.02 -0.78 2.33
N ASP A 54 10.16 -0.48 1.05
CA ASP A 54 11.44 -0.41 0.38
C ASP A 54 11.47 0.77 -0.59
N VAL A 55 12.58 1.48 -0.63
CA VAL A 55 12.77 2.66 -1.49
C VAL A 55 14.08 2.51 -2.24
N ASN A 56 14.03 2.52 -3.56
CA ASN A 56 15.20 2.33 -4.41
C ASN A 56 15.16 3.23 -5.65
N PRO A 57 16.32 3.57 -6.24
CA PRO A 57 16.37 4.18 -7.57
C PRO A 57 15.58 3.35 -8.60
N TYR A 58 14.78 4.03 -9.43
CA TYR A 58 14.05 3.35 -10.50
C TYR A 58 14.97 3.13 -11.70
N LYS A 59 15.38 1.87 -11.92
CA LYS A 59 16.38 1.52 -12.94
C LYS A 59 16.00 1.91 -14.37
N GLU A 60 14.71 2.00 -14.68
CA GLU A 60 14.22 2.34 -16.02
C GLU A 60 14.17 3.86 -16.25
N ALA A 61 14.22 4.67 -15.19
CA ALA A 61 14.24 6.12 -15.27
C ALA A 61 14.95 6.71 -14.04
N SER A 62 16.23 7.02 -14.20
CA SER A 62 17.17 7.34 -13.10
C SER A 62 16.79 8.57 -12.26
N GLU A 63 15.92 9.44 -12.77
CA GLU A 63 15.39 10.60 -12.05
C GLU A 63 14.24 10.27 -11.10
N PHE A 64 13.74 9.03 -11.12
CA PHE A 64 12.64 8.57 -10.28
C PHE A 64 13.11 7.58 -9.22
N LEU A 65 12.36 7.54 -8.13
CA LEU A 65 12.44 6.49 -7.13
C LEU A 65 11.24 5.56 -7.24
N ARG A 66 11.47 4.29 -6.91
CA ARG A 66 10.42 3.31 -6.68
C ARG A 66 10.24 3.14 -5.18
N ILE A 67 9.02 3.33 -4.70
CA ILE A 67 8.60 2.94 -3.35
C ILE A 67 7.75 1.68 -3.46
N ASN A 68 8.19 0.62 -2.79
CA ASN A 68 7.46 -0.64 -2.69
C ASN A 68 6.82 -0.75 -1.31
N VAL A 69 5.53 -1.10 -1.26
CA VAL A 69 4.82 -1.48 -0.04
C VAL A 69 4.34 -2.91 -0.24
N ARG A 70 4.89 -3.84 0.54
CA ARG A 70 4.59 -5.27 0.46
C ARG A 70 3.85 -5.72 1.72
N ASN A 71 2.90 -6.62 1.54
CA ASN A 71 2.10 -7.21 2.60
C ASN A 71 1.78 -8.68 2.27
N HIS A 72 1.39 -9.48 3.27
CA HIS A 72 1.17 -10.93 3.14
C HIS A 72 -0.32 -11.30 3.23
N GLY A 73 -1.15 -10.63 2.43
CA GLY A 73 -2.59 -10.88 2.35
C GLY A 73 -2.99 -12.04 1.44
N SER A 74 -4.30 -12.21 1.20
CA SER A 74 -4.89 -13.28 0.37
C SER A 74 -4.57 -13.18 -1.14
N GLY A 75 -3.60 -12.36 -1.53
CA GLY A 75 -3.28 -12.08 -2.93
C GLY A 75 -4.39 -11.32 -3.68
N ILE A 76 -4.11 -11.03 -4.95
CA ILE A 76 -5.02 -10.39 -5.89
C ILE A 76 -5.18 -11.34 -7.07
N PRO A 77 -6.41 -11.77 -7.44
CA PRO A 77 -6.64 -12.54 -8.66
C PRO A 77 -6.18 -11.77 -9.89
N SER A 78 -5.58 -12.45 -10.87
CA SER A 78 -5.03 -11.80 -12.07
C SER A 78 -6.10 -11.00 -12.84
N GLU A 79 -7.33 -11.51 -12.91
CA GLU A 79 -8.50 -10.89 -13.53
C GLU A 79 -9.00 -9.60 -12.86
N ASP A 80 -8.53 -9.32 -11.65
CA ASP A 80 -8.92 -8.15 -10.86
C ASP A 80 -7.88 -7.03 -10.89
N SER A 81 -6.64 -7.34 -11.31
CA SER A 81 -5.50 -6.41 -11.27
C SER A 81 -5.80 -5.07 -11.96
N ASP A 82 -6.42 -5.09 -13.14
CA ASP A 82 -6.80 -3.89 -13.90
C ASP A 82 -7.97 -3.12 -13.29
N LYS A 83 -8.82 -3.82 -12.53
CA LYS A 83 -10.03 -3.25 -11.91
C LYS A 83 -9.75 -2.61 -10.56
N LEU A 84 -8.65 -2.96 -9.88
CA LEU A 84 -8.29 -2.45 -8.55
C LEU A 84 -8.24 -0.92 -8.45
N PHE A 85 -7.97 -0.23 -9.55
CA PHE A 85 -7.90 1.23 -9.60
C PHE A 85 -9.22 1.89 -9.98
N GLN A 86 -10.28 1.13 -10.23
CA GLN A 86 -11.61 1.66 -10.48
C GLN A 86 -12.25 2.13 -9.17
N LYS A 87 -12.98 3.24 -9.23
CA LYS A 87 -13.69 3.79 -8.06
C LYS A 87 -14.72 2.78 -7.57
N PHE A 88 -14.76 2.56 -6.26
CA PHE A 88 -15.69 1.65 -5.57
C PHE A 88 -15.46 0.16 -5.86
N TYR A 89 -14.46 -0.20 -6.66
CA TYR A 89 -14.14 -1.59 -6.93
C TYR A 89 -13.54 -2.27 -5.70
N ARG A 90 -14.03 -3.47 -5.40
CA ARG A 90 -13.55 -4.35 -4.33
C ARG A 90 -13.69 -5.77 -4.83
N ILE A 91 -12.65 -6.58 -4.65
CA ILE A 91 -12.70 -8.02 -4.91
C ILE A 91 -13.75 -8.61 -3.98
N ASP A 92 -14.67 -9.42 -4.49
CA ASP A 92 -15.72 -10.03 -3.69
C ASP A 92 -15.22 -11.38 -3.16
N ASN A 93 -14.74 -11.40 -1.91
CA ASN A 93 -14.33 -12.61 -1.21
C ASN A 93 -14.72 -12.52 0.28
N SER A 94 -14.70 -13.66 0.99
CA SER A 94 -15.14 -13.74 2.39
C SER A 94 -14.38 -12.77 3.31
N SER A 95 -13.10 -12.51 3.01
CA SER A 95 -12.22 -11.60 3.76
C SER A 95 -12.46 -10.11 3.46
N THR A 96 -12.85 -9.76 2.24
CA THR A 96 -13.14 -8.37 1.87
C THR A 96 -14.51 -7.95 2.36
N ARG A 97 -15.48 -8.86 2.48
CA ARG A 97 -16.85 -8.54 2.92
C ARG A 97 -16.94 -8.01 4.36
N THR A 98 -16.02 -8.45 5.23
CA THR A 98 -15.91 -8.00 6.63
C THR A 98 -15.01 -6.77 6.79
N THR A 99 -14.22 -6.43 5.78
CA THR A 99 -13.29 -5.30 5.83
C THR A 99 -14.01 -3.99 5.52
N VAL A 100 -13.89 -2.98 6.40
CA VAL A 100 -14.51 -1.66 6.19
C VAL A 100 -13.68 -0.78 5.24
N GLY A 101 -14.30 -0.30 4.15
CA GLY A 101 -13.65 0.59 3.18
C GLY A 101 -14.56 1.04 2.03
N THR A 102 -14.27 2.22 1.47
CA THR A 102 -15.06 2.84 0.40
C THR A 102 -14.70 2.36 -1.01
N GLY A 103 -13.58 1.64 -1.19
CA GLY A 103 -13.08 1.28 -2.52
C GLY A 103 -12.52 2.46 -3.32
N LEU A 104 -12.25 3.62 -2.69
CA LEU A 104 -11.70 4.80 -3.36
C LEU A 104 -10.18 4.92 -3.26
N GLY A 105 -9.55 4.25 -2.28
CA GLY A 105 -8.15 4.47 -1.92
C GLY A 105 -7.18 4.29 -3.10
N LEU A 106 -7.25 3.15 -3.81
CA LEU A 106 -6.36 2.88 -4.95
C LEU A 106 -6.67 3.76 -6.16
N ALA A 107 -7.95 4.07 -6.42
CA ALA A 107 -8.35 5.00 -7.47
C ALA A 107 -7.77 6.40 -7.23
N ILE A 108 -7.79 6.89 -5.98
CA ILE A 108 -7.15 8.15 -5.58
C ILE A 108 -5.63 8.04 -5.73
N THR A 109 -5.03 6.91 -5.35
CA THR A 109 -3.57 6.71 -5.47
C THR A 109 -3.07 6.78 -6.92
N LYS A 110 -3.82 6.24 -7.89
CA LYS A 110 -3.45 6.30 -9.33
C LYS A 110 -3.78 7.64 -9.99
N ALA A 111 -4.75 8.39 -9.45
CA ALA A 111 -5.15 9.66 -10.04
C ALA A 111 -3.95 10.62 -10.16
N ARG A 112 -3.96 11.47 -11.19
CA ARG A 112 -2.99 12.56 -11.34
C ARG A 112 -3.40 13.74 -10.47
#